data_AF-A0A7D9JMG0-F1
#
_entry.id   AF-A0A7D9JMG0-F1
#
_cell.length_a   1.000
_cell.length_b   1.000
_cell.length_c   1.000
_cell.angle_alpha   90.00
_cell.angle_beta   90.00
_cell.angle_gamma   90.00
#
_symmetry.space_group_name_H-M   'P 1'
#
loop_
_entity.id
_entity.type
_entity.pdbx_description
1 polymer ?
#
loop_
_entity_poly.entity_id
_entity_poly.type
_entity_poly.pdbx_seq_one_letter_code
_entity_poly.pdbx_strand_id
1 'polypeptide(L)'
;IKACEDATKELKQKGKVFTKNHEAINTADLFDIYHCRYLDPDIGPRHLQKKVQLDIRYYFARRGAENMHKMTKTTFAVKLDEKTAMKYVIRAEDEATKNHKANENDIVTCYMPSMVDKKYCPVRSFIMYTEALHPTSKKLWQTPKFNLFPTDGQKVWYGPGNVGHDSLDSFMSKLAKSCGIRTKRLHQP
;
A
#
# COMPACT_ATOMS: atom_id res chain seq x y z
N ILE A 1 17.92 11.17 4.29
CA ILE A 1 17.98 10.26 5.46
C ILE A 1 17.64 11.00 6.77
N LYS A 2 18.41 12.04 7.15
CA LYS A 2 18.20 12.84 8.39
C LYS A 2 16.76 13.38 8.58
N ALA A 3 16.13 13.86 7.51
CA ALA A 3 14.75 14.37 7.54
C ALA A 3 13.67 13.30 7.87
N CYS A 4 13.92 12.01 7.58
CA CYS A 4 13.01 10.93 7.96
C CYS A 4 13.16 10.55 9.44
N GLU A 5 14.39 10.59 9.96
CA GLU A 5 14.68 10.24 11.36
C GLU A 5 14.03 11.23 12.33
N ASP A 6 14.02 12.51 11.98
CA ASP A 6 13.42 13.57 12.80
C ASP A 6 11.88 13.44 12.86
N ALA A 7 11.22 13.11 11.74
CA ALA A 7 9.78 12.81 11.71
C ALA A 7 9.42 11.56 12.56
N THR A 8 10.38 10.65 12.75
CA THR A 8 10.19 9.43 13.55
C THR A 8 10.13 9.72 15.05
N LYS A 9 10.80 10.76 15.53
CA LYS A 9 10.77 11.17 16.95
C LYS A 9 9.44 11.81 17.33
N GLU A 10 8.88 12.65 16.47
CA GLU A 10 7.61 13.31 16.75
C GLU A 10 6.40 12.37 16.70
N LEU A 11 6.38 11.42 15.76
CA LEU A 11 5.26 10.49 15.59
C LEU A 11 5.21 9.41 16.67
N LYS A 12 6.37 8.96 17.17
CA LYS A 12 6.45 8.04 18.33
C LYS A 12 5.98 8.70 19.63
N GLN A 13 6.14 10.02 19.77
CA GLN A 13 5.75 10.75 20.99
C GLN A 13 4.26 11.13 21.04
N LYS A 14 3.58 11.29 19.90
CA LYS A 14 2.25 11.92 19.89
C LYS A 14 1.05 10.99 19.74
N GLY A 15 1.23 9.70 19.43
CA GLY A 15 0.10 8.74 19.34
C GLY A 15 -1.09 9.24 18.50
N LYS A 16 -0.84 10.16 17.56
CA LYS A 16 -1.85 10.92 16.82
C LYS A 16 -1.59 10.73 15.34
N VAL A 17 -2.25 9.75 14.77
CA VAL A 17 -2.43 9.64 13.32
C VAL A 17 -3.65 10.48 12.97
N PHE A 18 -3.47 11.77 12.68
CA PHE A 18 -4.48 12.57 12.00
C PHE A 18 -3.82 13.74 11.27
N THR A 19 -4.03 13.84 9.96
CA THR A 19 -4.02 15.13 9.27
C THR A 19 -5.15 15.25 8.28
N LYS A 20 -5.76 16.43 8.32
CA LYS A 20 -6.71 17.01 7.37
C LYS A 20 -6.00 17.25 6.04
N ASN A 21 -6.45 16.61 4.95
CA ASN A 21 -6.45 17.12 3.57
C ASN A 21 -7.14 16.06 2.69
N HIS A 22 -8.19 16.46 1.97
CA HIS A 22 -9.29 15.58 1.50
C HIS A 22 -10.07 15.02 2.70
N GLU A 23 -11.38 14.74 2.64
CA GLU A 23 -12.05 14.13 3.80
C GLU A 23 -11.28 12.84 4.13
N ALA A 24 -10.52 12.86 5.22
CA ALA A 24 -9.69 11.75 5.63
C ALA A 24 -10.62 10.55 5.69
N ILE A 25 -10.26 9.44 5.05
CA ILE A 25 -11.00 8.19 5.18
C ILE A 25 -11.20 8.02 6.69
N ASN A 26 -12.46 8.09 7.13
CA ASN A 26 -12.77 8.04 8.55
C ASN A 26 -12.14 6.76 9.09
N THR A 27 -11.59 6.78 10.30
CA THR A 27 -10.98 5.58 10.90
C THR A 27 -11.96 4.40 10.93
N ALA A 28 -13.26 4.68 11.06
CA ALA A 28 -14.33 3.67 10.91
C ALA A 28 -14.42 3.13 9.47
N ASP A 29 -14.44 3.99 8.45
CA ASP A 29 -14.45 3.54 7.05
C ASP A 29 -13.17 2.76 6.72
N LEU A 30 -12.01 3.19 7.22
CA LEU A 30 -10.74 2.48 7.02
C LEU A 30 -10.76 1.10 7.69
N PHE A 31 -11.31 1.01 8.90
CA PHE A 31 -11.53 -0.26 9.59
C PHE A 31 -12.43 -1.18 8.76
N ASP A 32 -13.57 -0.69 8.28
CA ASP A 32 -14.51 -1.45 7.45
C ASP A 32 -13.87 -1.89 6.12
N ILE A 33 -13.06 -1.02 5.50
CA ILE A 33 -12.26 -1.37 4.31
C ILE A 33 -11.33 -2.54 4.63
N TYR A 34 -10.55 -2.47 5.71
CA TYR A 34 -9.60 -3.52 6.05
C TYR A 34 -10.27 -4.86 6.44
N HIS A 35 -11.47 -4.81 7.01
CA HIS A 35 -12.25 -6.01 7.36
C HIS A 35 -13.10 -6.54 6.19
N CYS A 36 -13.15 -5.82 5.08
CA CYS A 36 -13.77 -6.27 3.87
C CYS A 36 -13.09 -7.53 3.33
N ARG A 37 -13.87 -8.59 3.06
CA ARG A 37 -13.36 -9.86 2.51
C ARG A 37 -12.50 -9.70 1.25
N TYR A 38 -12.71 -8.62 0.49
CA TYR A 38 -11.96 -8.34 -0.74
C TYR A 38 -10.48 -7.96 -0.49
N LEU A 39 -10.09 -7.70 0.76
CA LEU A 39 -8.73 -7.38 1.17
C LEU A 39 -8.08 -8.47 2.04
N ASP A 40 -8.72 -9.63 2.20
CA ASP A 40 -8.12 -10.74 2.95
C ASP A 40 -6.95 -11.33 2.14
N PRO A 41 -5.69 -11.15 2.58
CA PRO A 41 -4.52 -11.56 1.80
C PRO A 41 -4.43 -13.08 1.61
N ASP A 42 -5.10 -13.85 2.46
CA ASP A 42 -5.00 -15.31 2.49
C ASP A 42 -6.05 -16.00 1.58
N ILE A 43 -6.98 -15.24 0.96
CA ILE A 43 -7.98 -15.81 0.03
C ILE A 43 -7.39 -16.06 -1.37
N GLY A 44 -6.46 -15.22 -1.83
CA GLY A 44 -5.81 -15.44 -3.13
C GLY A 44 -5.23 -14.18 -3.77
N PRO A 45 -4.65 -14.32 -4.99
CA PRO A 45 -3.80 -13.30 -5.59
C PRO A 45 -4.50 -11.95 -5.79
N ARG A 46 -5.78 -11.98 -6.20
CA ARG A 46 -6.57 -10.75 -6.35
C ARG A 46 -6.75 -10.00 -5.03
N HIS A 47 -6.97 -10.70 -3.94
CA HIS A 47 -7.24 -10.11 -2.63
C HIS A 47 -5.97 -9.54 -2.02
N LEU A 48 -4.88 -10.30 -2.09
CA LEU A 48 -3.54 -9.86 -1.69
C LEU A 48 -3.11 -8.59 -2.46
N GLN A 49 -3.28 -8.59 -3.79
CA GLN A 49 -2.93 -7.42 -4.60
C GLN A 49 -3.75 -6.19 -4.23
N LYS A 50 -5.06 -6.33 -4.01
CA LYS A 50 -5.91 -5.21 -3.58
C LYS A 50 -5.46 -4.66 -2.22
N LYS A 51 -5.13 -5.54 -1.27
CA LYS A 51 -4.61 -5.16 0.05
C LYS A 51 -3.33 -4.34 -0.06
N VAL A 52 -2.35 -4.84 -0.82
CA VAL A 52 -1.08 -4.14 -1.05
C VAL A 52 -1.26 -2.82 -1.80
N GLN A 53 -2.21 -2.76 -2.75
CA GLN A 53 -2.53 -1.52 -3.44
C GLN A 53 -3.12 -0.46 -2.51
N LEU A 54 -4.02 -0.85 -1.60
CA LEU A 54 -4.53 0.04 -0.58
C LEU A 54 -3.41 0.51 0.35
N ASP A 55 -2.59 -0.41 0.86
CA ASP A 55 -1.51 -0.08 1.78
C ASP A 55 -0.50 0.89 1.14
N ILE A 56 -0.07 0.64 -0.11
CA ILE A 56 0.84 1.55 -0.81
C ILE A 56 0.23 2.94 -0.99
N ARG A 57 -1.06 3.02 -1.31
CA ARG A 57 -1.75 4.31 -1.44
C ARG A 57 -1.84 5.02 -0.10
N TYR A 58 -2.18 4.30 0.96
CA TYR A 58 -2.33 4.84 2.30
C TYR A 58 -1.00 5.37 2.87
N TYR A 59 0.09 4.60 2.73
CA TYR A 59 1.37 4.97 3.32
C TYR A 59 2.24 5.88 2.42
N PHE A 60 2.11 5.80 1.08
CA PHE A 60 3.08 6.45 0.18
C PHE A 60 2.50 7.40 -0.87
N ALA A 61 1.17 7.49 -1.06
CA ALA A 61 0.62 8.37 -2.10
C ALA A 61 0.38 9.80 -1.57
N ARG A 62 1.15 10.77 -2.09
CA ARG A 62 0.98 12.21 -1.80
C ARG A 62 -0.13 12.89 -2.61
N ARG A 63 -0.44 12.38 -3.81
CA ARG A 63 -1.37 12.97 -4.80
C ARG A 63 -2.20 11.91 -5.54
N GLY A 64 -2.71 10.93 -4.82
CA GLY A 64 -3.51 9.88 -5.46
C GLY A 64 -2.72 8.99 -6.44
N ALA A 65 -3.42 8.39 -7.40
CA ALA A 65 -2.98 7.25 -8.20
C ALA A 65 -1.87 7.52 -9.24
N GLU A 66 -1.42 8.77 -9.38
CA GLU A 66 -0.79 9.33 -10.59
C GLU A 66 0.47 8.59 -11.09
N ASN A 67 1.10 7.74 -10.28
CA ASN A 67 2.28 6.98 -10.68
C ASN A 67 2.21 5.48 -10.38
N MET A 68 1.05 4.94 -10.00
CA MET A 68 0.91 3.51 -9.67
C MET A 68 1.37 2.64 -10.84
N HIS A 69 0.93 2.93 -12.06
CA HIS A 69 1.29 2.17 -13.27
C HIS A 69 2.79 2.19 -13.63
N LYS A 70 3.56 3.16 -13.10
CA LYS A 70 5.00 3.29 -13.33
C LYS A 70 5.84 2.48 -12.34
N MET A 71 5.23 2.02 -11.24
CA MET A 71 5.94 1.30 -10.18
C MET A 71 6.54 -0.01 -10.68
N THR A 72 7.76 -0.27 -10.24
CA THR A 72 8.54 -1.48 -10.49
C THR A 72 8.76 -2.23 -9.18
N LYS A 73 9.27 -3.45 -9.28
CA LYS A 73 9.66 -4.24 -8.09
C LYS A 73 10.69 -3.55 -7.20
N THR A 74 11.45 -2.59 -7.74
CA THR A 74 12.49 -1.85 -7.02
C THR A 74 12.00 -0.51 -6.49
N THR A 75 10.75 -0.11 -6.75
CA THR A 75 10.20 1.16 -6.24
C THR A 75 10.17 1.20 -4.72
N PHE A 76 10.00 0.04 -4.07
CA PHE A 76 9.97 -0.08 -2.62
C PHE A 76 11.01 -1.09 -2.14
N ALA A 77 11.51 -0.88 -0.92
CA ALA A 77 12.45 -1.78 -0.27
C ALA A 77 11.94 -2.15 1.14
N VAL A 78 12.07 -3.43 1.48
CA VAL A 78 11.88 -3.92 2.86
C VAL A 78 13.19 -3.70 3.63
N LYS A 79 13.09 -3.09 4.80
CA LYS A 79 14.20 -2.84 5.73
C LYS A 79 13.89 -3.47 7.08
N LEU A 80 14.93 -3.66 7.88
CA LEU A 80 14.85 -4.16 9.26
C LEU A 80 15.29 -3.04 10.20
N ASP A 81 14.47 -2.72 11.18
CA ASP A 81 14.88 -1.82 12.27
C ASP A 81 15.70 -2.63 13.27
N GLU A 82 17.00 -2.33 13.39
CA GLU A 82 17.93 -3.05 14.26
C GLU A 82 17.54 -2.97 15.74
N LYS A 83 16.83 -1.91 16.17
CA LYS A 83 16.45 -1.72 17.57
C LYS A 83 15.21 -2.52 17.94
N THR A 84 14.24 -2.58 17.03
CA THR A 84 12.95 -3.25 17.29
C THR A 84 12.89 -4.65 16.70
N ALA A 85 13.86 -5.02 15.86
CA ALA A 85 13.86 -6.22 15.02
C ALA A 85 12.60 -6.34 14.11
N MET A 86 11.90 -5.21 13.88
CA MET A 86 10.69 -5.18 13.07
C MET A 86 11.01 -4.76 11.63
N LYS A 87 10.36 -5.43 10.68
CA LYS A 87 10.46 -5.03 9.27
C LYS A 87 9.61 -3.79 9.00
N TYR A 88 10.04 -2.99 8.05
CA TYR A 88 9.28 -1.87 7.52
C TYR A 88 9.56 -1.69 6.04
N VAL A 89 8.64 -1.07 5.30
CA VAL A 89 8.81 -0.79 3.88
C VAL A 89 9.06 0.71 3.69
N ILE A 90 9.99 1.05 2.80
CA ILE A 90 10.24 2.43 2.37
C ILE A 90 10.18 2.51 0.84
N ARG A 91 10.01 3.71 0.32
CA ARG A 91 10.26 3.97 -1.10
C ARG A 91 11.77 4.02 -1.33
N ALA A 92 12.27 3.22 -2.27
CA ALA A 92 13.70 3.05 -2.51
C ALA A 92 14.29 4.12 -3.45
N GLU A 93 13.46 4.70 -4.30
CA GLU A 93 13.81 5.87 -5.10
C GLU A 93 13.55 7.12 -4.25
N ASP A 94 14.63 7.77 -3.82
CA ASP A 94 14.57 9.10 -3.23
C ASP A 94 13.89 10.05 -4.23
N GLU A 95 12.62 10.39 -4.01
CA GLU A 95 12.02 11.63 -4.52
C GLU A 95 12.63 12.87 -3.82
N ALA A 96 13.89 12.80 -3.39
CA ALA A 96 14.63 13.88 -2.75
C ALA A 96 15.11 14.95 -3.75
N THR A 97 14.98 14.71 -5.06
CA THR A 97 15.47 15.65 -6.10
C THR A 97 14.37 16.42 -6.83
N LYS A 98 13.07 16.22 -6.51
CA LYS A 98 12.01 17.07 -7.07
C LYS A 98 11.57 18.11 -6.06
N ASN A 99 12.22 19.28 -6.17
CA ASN A 99 11.81 20.59 -5.66
C ASN A 99 10.34 20.67 -5.20
N HIS A 100 10.06 20.47 -3.92
CA HIS A 100 8.77 20.84 -3.36
C HIS A 100 8.93 21.37 -1.95
N LYS A 101 8.53 22.63 -1.77
CA LYS A 101 8.15 23.22 -0.48
C LYS A 101 7.19 22.23 0.17
N ALA A 102 7.67 21.47 1.15
CA ALA A 102 6.80 20.67 1.99
C ALA A 102 5.94 21.67 2.76
N ASN A 103 4.64 21.73 2.46
CA ASN A 103 3.74 22.36 3.39
C ASN A 103 3.77 21.53 4.67
N GLU A 104 4.03 22.17 5.81
CA GLU A 104 4.19 21.54 7.13
C GLU A 104 2.96 20.72 7.58
N ASN A 105 1.84 20.80 6.86
CA ASN A 105 0.57 20.15 7.16
C ASN A 105 0.37 18.77 6.49
N ASP A 106 1.28 18.32 5.61
CA ASP A 106 1.14 17.02 4.94
C ASP A 106 1.94 15.94 5.68
N ILE A 107 1.33 15.26 6.67
CA ILE A 107 1.93 14.07 7.30
C ILE A 107 1.84 12.89 6.32
N VAL A 108 2.83 12.81 5.44
CA VAL A 108 3.06 11.63 4.61
C VAL A 108 4.03 10.74 5.38
N THR A 109 3.57 9.58 5.83
CA THR A 109 4.48 8.61 6.47
C THR A 109 5.53 8.18 5.45
N CYS A 110 6.81 8.43 5.72
CA CYS A 110 7.87 8.04 4.79
C CYS A 110 8.14 6.51 4.79
N TYR A 111 7.40 5.75 5.60
CA TYR A 111 7.54 4.30 5.74
C TYR A 111 6.19 3.64 6.07
N MET A 112 6.09 2.36 5.73
CA MET A 112 4.99 1.46 6.09
C MET A 112 5.47 0.49 7.19
N PRO A 113 4.90 0.53 8.40
CA PRO A 113 5.36 -0.26 9.55
C PRO A 113 4.83 -1.70 9.52
N SER A 114 5.60 -2.64 10.08
CA SER A 114 5.02 -3.92 10.51
C SER A 114 4.07 -3.69 11.68
N MET A 115 2.97 -4.44 11.69
CA MET A 115 1.99 -4.48 12.77
C MET A 115 2.09 -5.79 13.54
N VAL A 116 1.68 -5.77 14.80
CA VAL A 116 1.61 -6.95 15.68
C VAL A 116 0.57 -7.94 15.16
N ASP A 117 -0.56 -7.44 14.63
CA ASP A 117 -1.54 -8.27 13.93
C ASP A 117 -0.94 -8.83 12.65
N LYS A 118 -0.71 -10.14 12.63
CA LYS A 118 -0.11 -10.83 11.49
C LYS A 118 -1.05 -10.88 10.29
N LYS A 119 -2.38 -10.89 10.45
CA LYS A 119 -3.28 -11.04 9.31
C LYS A 119 -3.27 -9.80 8.43
N TYR A 120 -3.43 -8.63 9.03
CA TYR A 120 -3.57 -7.36 8.29
C TYR A 120 -2.29 -6.53 8.20
N CYS A 121 -1.17 -7.02 8.76
CA CYS A 121 0.15 -6.38 8.68
C CYS A 121 0.51 -6.02 7.23
N PRO A 122 0.67 -4.72 6.90
CA PRO A 122 0.88 -4.29 5.53
C PRO A 122 2.25 -4.74 5.01
N VAL A 123 3.26 -4.82 5.87
CA VAL A 123 4.59 -5.35 5.52
C VAL A 123 4.53 -6.85 5.21
N ARG A 124 3.75 -7.64 5.96
CA ARG A 124 3.57 -9.08 5.66
C ARG A 124 2.92 -9.24 4.28
N SER A 125 1.82 -8.54 4.04
CA SER A 125 1.13 -8.58 2.75
C SER A 125 2.04 -8.13 1.61
N PHE A 126 2.85 -7.07 1.82
CA PHE A 126 3.81 -6.60 0.83
C PHE A 126 4.88 -7.65 0.50
N ILE A 127 5.50 -8.26 1.50
CA ILE A 127 6.50 -9.33 1.30
C ILE A 127 5.88 -10.49 0.51
N MET A 128 4.75 -11.01 1.00
CA MET A 128 4.00 -12.11 0.37
C MET A 128 3.65 -11.79 -1.10
N TYR A 129 3.24 -10.55 -1.38
CA TYR A 129 2.97 -10.09 -2.74
C TYR A 129 4.23 -10.12 -3.61
N THR A 130 5.33 -9.53 -3.15
CA THR A 130 6.57 -9.42 -3.92
C THR A 130 7.22 -10.77 -4.22
N GLU A 131 7.17 -11.72 -3.28
CA GLU A 131 7.68 -13.08 -3.47
C GLU A 131 6.85 -13.86 -4.50
N ALA A 132 5.56 -13.54 -4.63
CA ALA A 132 4.64 -14.20 -5.54
C ALA A 132 4.64 -13.63 -6.98
N LEU A 133 5.36 -12.53 -7.24
CA LEU A 133 5.40 -11.87 -8.55
C LEU A 133 6.12 -12.71 -9.61
N HIS A 134 5.71 -12.55 -10.87
CA HIS A 134 6.36 -13.21 -11.99
C HIS A 134 7.82 -12.77 -12.12
N PRO A 135 8.80 -13.69 -12.17
CA PRO A 135 10.22 -13.35 -12.06
C PRO A 135 10.72 -12.45 -13.20
N THR A 136 10.28 -12.70 -14.44
CA THR A 136 10.76 -11.98 -15.63
C THR A 136 10.19 -10.57 -15.80
N SER A 137 9.08 -10.24 -15.12
CA SER A 137 8.47 -8.91 -15.23
C SER A 137 9.11 -7.95 -14.22
N LYS A 138 9.49 -6.76 -14.69
CA LYS A 138 10.03 -5.68 -13.84
C LYS A 138 8.93 -4.88 -13.13
N LYS A 139 7.67 -5.01 -13.59
CA LYS A 139 6.53 -4.23 -13.10
C LYS A 139 6.11 -4.70 -11.71
N LEU A 140 5.67 -3.75 -10.88
CA LEU A 140 5.09 -4.07 -9.58
C LEU A 140 3.69 -4.63 -9.73
N TRP A 141 2.82 -3.99 -10.52
CA TRP A 141 1.42 -4.37 -10.70
C TRP A 141 1.24 -5.34 -11.86
N GLN A 142 1.08 -6.61 -11.53
CA GLN A 142 0.99 -7.72 -12.48
C GLN A 142 -0.39 -8.36 -12.49
N THR A 143 -0.80 -9.00 -13.59
CA THR A 143 -2.13 -9.63 -13.67
C THR A 143 -2.22 -10.87 -12.77
N PRO A 144 -3.20 -10.95 -11.86
CA PRO A 144 -3.37 -12.11 -10.99
C PRO A 144 -3.87 -13.32 -11.79
N LYS A 145 -3.36 -14.52 -11.49
CA LYS A 145 -3.87 -15.77 -12.06
C LYS A 145 -5.21 -16.13 -11.41
N PHE A 146 -6.19 -16.57 -12.21
CA PHE A 146 -7.60 -16.63 -11.78
C PHE A 146 -7.98 -17.81 -10.88
N ASN A 147 -7.16 -18.88 -10.86
CA ASN A 147 -7.49 -20.19 -10.24
C ASN A 147 -6.45 -20.66 -9.20
N LEU A 148 -5.74 -19.73 -8.56
CA LEU A 148 -4.74 -20.10 -7.55
C LEU A 148 -5.24 -19.80 -6.15
N PHE A 149 -5.17 -20.81 -5.30
CA PHE A 149 -5.28 -20.64 -3.86
C PHE A 149 -3.88 -20.58 -3.26
N PRO A 150 -3.66 -19.76 -2.21
CA PRO A 150 -2.35 -19.65 -1.55
C PRO A 150 -1.76 -20.98 -1.06
N THR A 151 -2.60 -22.00 -0.89
CA THR A 151 -2.26 -23.35 -0.44
C THR A 151 -1.67 -24.25 -1.52
N ASP A 152 -1.70 -23.87 -2.80
CA ASP A 152 -1.33 -24.77 -3.92
C ASP A 152 0.18 -25.01 -4.06
N GLY A 153 1.01 -24.55 -3.11
CA GLY A 153 2.48 -24.66 -3.15
C GLY A 153 3.15 -23.89 -4.30
N GLN A 154 2.36 -23.23 -5.16
CA GLN A 154 2.88 -22.44 -6.27
C GLN A 154 3.55 -21.17 -5.74
N LYS A 155 4.77 -20.92 -6.22
CA LYS A 155 5.54 -19.72 -5.84
C LYS A 155 5.19 -18.49 -6.67
N VAL A 156 4.54 -18.64 -7.83
CA VAL A 156 4.28 -17.53 -8.77
C VAL A 156 2.78 -17.37 -9.03
N TRP A 157 2.20 -16.33 -8.45
CA TRP A 157 0.75 -16.10 -8.46
C TRP A 157 0.27 -15.10 -9.51
N TYR A 158 1.21 -14.35 -10.07
CA TYR A 158 0.93 -13.32 -11.07
C TYR A 158 1.55 -13.69 -12.41
N GLY A 159 0.90 -13.27 -13.50
CA GLY A 159 1.43 -13.36 -14.85
C GLY A 159 2.36 -12.19 -15.18
N PRO A 160 3.12 -12.25 -16.28
CA PRO A 160 4.02 -11.17 -16.67
C PRO A 160 3.30 -9.89 -17.14
N GLY A 161 2.01 -9.99 -17.46
CA GLY A 161 1.18 -8.89 -17.95
C GLY A 161 0.93 -7.81 -16.90
N ASN A 162 0.64 -6.60 -17.36
CA ASN A 162 0.49 -5.42 -16.52
C ASN A 162 -0.97 -5.27 -16.08
N VAL A 163 -1.21 -4.78 -14.86
CA VAL A 163 -2.52 -4.20 -14.55
C VAL A 163 -2.66 -2.89 -15.33
N GLY A 164 -3.75 -2.72 -16.06
CA GLY A 164 -4.01 -1.54 -16.88
C GLY A 164 -4.11 -0.25 -16.06
N HIS A 165 -3.70 0.86 -16.66
CA HIS A 165 -3.72 2.21 -16.06
C HIS A 165 -5.06 2.53 -15.40
N ASP A 166 -6.15 2.44 -16.16
CA ASP A 166 -7.49 2.79 -15.70
C ASP A 166 -7.98 1.87 -14.57
N SER A 167 -7.53 0.61 -14.57
CA SER A 167 -7.82 -0.33 -13.49
C SER A 167 -7.13 0.07 -12.20
N LEU A 168 -5.89 0.56 -12.28
CA LEU A 168 -5.16 1.07 -11.13
C LEU A 168 -5.81 2.36 -10.63
N ASP A 169 -6.16 3.29 -11.51
CA ASP A 169 -6.75 4.59 -11.13
C ASP A 169 -8.13 4.44 -10.50
N SER A 170 -9.01 3.63 -11.10
CA SER A 170 -10.35 3.36 -10.57
C SER A 170 -10.39 2.42 -9.36
N PHE A 171 -9.23 2.04 -8.81
CA PHE A 171 -9.12 1.05 -7.73
C PHE A 171 -9.95 1.42 -6.50
N MET A 172 -9.79 2.63 -5.95
CA MET A 172 -10.46 3.02 -4.71
C MET A 172 -11.98 3.02 -4.85
N SER A 173 -12.49 3.57 -5.97
CA SER A 173 -13.93 3.57 -6.27
C SER A 173 -14.49 2.16 -6.41
N LYS A 174 -13.77 1.25 -7.09
CA LYS A 174 -14.16 -0.16 -7.22
C LYS A 174 -14.11 -0.91 -5.88
N LEU A 175 -13.11 -0.64 -5.06
CA LEU A 175 -12.95 -1.25 -3.73
C LEU A 175 -14.08 -0.80 -2.80
N ALA A 176 -14.32 0.51 -2.68
CA ALA A 176 -15.39 1.05 -1.85
C ALA A 176 -16.76 0.46 -2.23
N LYS A 177 -17.06 0.39 -3.54
CA LYS A 177 -18.29 -0.25 -4.05
C LYS A 177 -18.36 -1.73 -3.66
N SER A 178 -17.26 -2.47 -3.76
CA SER A 178 -17.19 -3.89 -3.42
C SER A 178 -17.38 -4.14 -1.92
N CYS A 179 -16.91 -3.22 -1.08
CA CYS A 179 -17.03 -3.29 0.38
C CYS A 179 -18.34 -2.69 0.91
N GLY A 180 -19.25 -2.24 0.05
CA GLY A 180 -20.53 -1.65 0.46
C GLY A 180 -20.39 -0.28 1.13
N ILE A 181 -19.24 0.38 0.98
CA ILE A 181 -18.97 1.67 1.59
C ILE A 181 -19.60 2.73 0.72
N ARG A 182 -20.51 3.52 1.30
CA ARG A 182 -21.24 4.57 0.57
C ARG A 182 -20.23 5.59 0.02
N THR A 183 -20.02 5.59 -1.29
CA THR A 183 -19.11 6.46 -2.04
C THR A 183 -19.45 7.96 -2.01
N LYS A 184 -20.44 8.40 -1.22
CA LYS A 184 -20.83 9.82 -1.08
C LYS A 184 -19.69 10.73 -0.59
N ARG A 185 -18.53 10.17 -0.21
CA ARG A 185 -17.31 10.90 0.21
C ARG A 185 -16.02 10.51 -0.51
N LEU A 186 -16.11 9.72 -1.59
CA LEU A 186 -14.93 9.28 -2.37
C LEU A 186 -15.03 9.64 -3.86
N HIS A 187 -16.09 10.35 -4.25
CA HIS A 187 -16.18 11.05 -5.52
C HIS A 187 -16.22 12.53 -5.22
N GLN A 188 -15.31 13.30 -5.80
CA GLN A 188 -15.59 14.68 -6.13
C GLN A 188 -15.05 14.98 -7.54
N PRO A 189 -15.67 15.97 -8.21
CA PRO A 189 -15.96 16.03 -9.65
C PRO A 189 -14.75 16.14 -10.58
#